data_AF-A0A7J3XXW1-F1
#
_entry.id   AF-A0A7J3XXW1-F1
#
_cell.length_a   1.000
_cell.length_b   1.000
_cell.length_c   1.000
_cell.angle_alpha   90.00
_cell.angle_beta   90.00
_cell.angle_gamma   90.00
#
_symmetry.space_group_name_H-M   'P 1'
#
loop_
_entity.id
_entity.type
_entity.pdbx_description
1 polymer ?
#
loop_
_entity_poly.entity_id
_entity_poly.type
_entity_poly.pdbx_seq_one_letter_code
_entity_poly.pdbx_strand_id
1 'polypeptide(L)'
;MTLASRLLLVASVFLGILIAAFSAPTPASWVYLSAIAFVELGVIKVLNKPVTILRALVFICFFVFLSLSMRLIGIFLFNNPLNPTTTVYAALLLVEAFLGITMLLQLISPSELVWLASKVGFKEAGRVLALVLTHLSSILLAYSEVYVVVKLKKTRSILALKPLLVYTIEYGGQINEAIHLYGLPDPVLGKTKPGERDLLVISMSLALILTGILLLSR
;
A
#
# COMPACT_ATOMS: atom_id res chain seq x y z
N MET A 1 -11.16 16.34 1.08
CA MET A 1 -11.70 15.21 1.87
C MET A 1 -11.13 15.29 3.25
N THR A 2 -11.94 15.02 4.26
CA THR A 2 -11.53 14.94 5.67
C THR A 2 -10.69 13.70 5.95
N LEU A 3 -9.92 13.70 7.04
CA LEU A 3 -9.20 12.50 7.51
C LEU A 3 -10.16 11.33 7.78
N ALA A 4 -11.32 11.62 8.37
CA ALA A 4 -12.32 10.62 8.72
C ALA A 4 -12.88 9.88 7.49
N SER A 5 -13.22 10.59 6.41
CA SER A 5 -13.74 9.95 5.19
C SER A 5 -12.68 9.10 4.48
N ARG A 6 -11.42 9.56 4.46
CA ARG A 6 -10.30 8.77 3.91
C ARG A 6 -10.05 7.50 4.71
N LEU A 7 -10.05 7.59 6.04
CA LEU A 7 -9.91 6.42 6.91
C LEU A 7 -11.06 5.45 6.75
N LEU A 8 -12.29 5.95 6.66
CA LEU A 8 -13.48 5.13 6.46
C LEU A 8 -13.41 4.40 5.11
N LEU A 9 -12.95 5.07 4.06
CA LEU A 9 -12.75 4.47 2.75
C LEU A 9 -11.70 3.35 2.77
N VAL A 10 -10.52 3.62 3.33
CA VAL A 10 -9.46 2.62 3.47
C VAL A 10 -9.96 1.43 4.30
N ALA A 11 -10.61 1.68 5.44
CA ALA A 11 -11.17 0.64 6.28
C ALA A 11 -12.23 -0.20 5.54
N SER A 12 -13.11 0.44 4.76
CA SER A 12 -14.14 -0.27 3.99
C SER A 12 -13.54 -1.21 2.94
N VAL A 13 -12.47 -0.79 2.26
CA VAL A 13 -11.73 -1.59 1.29
C VAL A 13 -11.07 -2.79 1.96
N PHE A 14 -10.32 -2.57 3.04
CA PHE A 14 -9.69 -3.67 3.79
C PHE A 14 -10.71 -4.65 4.37
N LEU A 15 -11.84 -4.15 4.89
CA LEU A 15 -12.92 -4.99 5.37
C LEU A 15 -13.52 -5.82 4.21
N GLY A 16 -13.72 -5.20 3.04
CA GLY A 16 -14.20 -5.90 1.85
C GLY A 16 -13.26 -7.01 1.39
N ILE A 17 -11.95 -6.74 1.34
CA ILE A 17 -10.92 -7.74 1.02
C ILE A 17 -10.96 -8.88 2.04
N LEU A 18 -11.12 -8.57 3.33
CA LEU A 18 -11.21 -9.57 4.39
C LEU A 18 -12.45 -10.46 4.23
N ILE A 19 -13.63 -9.85 3.97
CA ILE A 19 -14.88 -10.59 3.73
C ILE A 19 -14.71 -11.50 2.49
N ALA A 20 -14.11 -10.99 1.42
CA ALA A 20 -13.83 -11.76 0.21
C ALA A 20 -12.84 -12.91 0.49
N ALA A 21 -11.82 -12.69 1.32
CA ALA A 21 -10.83 -13.70 1.68
C ALA A 21 -11.44 -14.91 2.42
N PHE A 22 -12.48 -14.70 3.22
CA PHE A 22 -13.21 -15.77 3.89
C PHE A 22 -14.32 -16.40 3.05
N SER A 23 -14.58 -15.87 1.85
CA SER A 23 -15.60 -16.40 0.94
C SER A 23 -15.04 -17.39 -0.07
N ALA A 24 -15.87 -18.36 -0.50
CA ALA A 24 -15.51 -19.28 -1.57
C ALA A 24 -15.41 -18.55 -2.92
N PRO A 25 -14.59 -19.04 -3.88
CA PRO A 25 -14.47 -18.45 -5.23
C PRO A 25 -15.72 -18.72 -6.08
N THR A 26 -16.81 -18.01 -5.77
CA THR A 26 -18.10 -18.04 -6.46
C THR A 26 -18.23 -16.83 -7.37
N PRO A 27 -19.08 -16.85 -8.42
CA PRO A 27 -19.29 -15.69 -9.30
C PRO A 27 -19.55 -14.38 -8.53
N ALA A 28 -20.25 -14.46 -7.39
CA ALA A 28 -20.52 -13.32 -6.52
C ALA A 28 -19.24 -12.72 -5.90
N SER A 29 -18.28 -13.55 -5.49
CA SER A 29 -17.00 -13.05 -4.94
C SER A 29 -16.08 -12.47 -5.99
N TRP A 30 -16.10 -12.98 -7.22
CA TRP A 30 -15.40 -12.34 -8.36
C TRP A 30 -15.97 -10.96 -8.69
N VAL A 31 -17.30 -10.83 -8.72
CA VAL A 31 -17.97 -9.53 -8.92
C VAL A 31 -17.61 -8.58 -7.79
N TYR A 32 -17.61 -9.06 -6.54
CA TYR A 32 -17.26 -8.22 -5.40
C TYR A 32 -15.80 -7.74 -5.44
N LEU A 33 -14.84 -8.61 -5.73
CA LEU A 33 -13.44 -8.20 -5.90
C LEU A 33 -13.26 -7.18 -7.03
N SER A 34 -13.97 -7.34 -8.17
CA SER A 34 -13.90 -6.35 -9.24
C SER A 34 -14.45 -4.98 -8.83
N ALA A 35 -15.46 -4.93 -7.95
CA ALA A 35 -15.99 -3.69 -7.42
C ALA A 35 -14.99 -3.00 -6.48
N ILE A 36 -14.27 -3.77 -5.65
CA ILE A 36 -13.17 -3.27 -4.81
C ILE A 36 -12.06 -2.68 -5.70
N ALA A 37 -11.61 -3.45 -6.69
CA ALA A 37 -10.58 -3.04 -7.64
C ALA A 37 -10.95 -1.71 -8.34
N PHE A 38 -12.21 -1.57 -8.74
CA PHE A 38 -12.70 -0.36 -9.41
C PHE A 38 -12.63 0.87 -8.49
N VAL A 39 -12.97 0.71 -7.21
CA VAL A 39 -12.85 1.78 -6.21
C VAL A 39 -11.39 2.14 -5.96
N GLU A 40 -10.52 1.16 -5.75
CA GLU A 40 -9.09 1.38 -5.53
C GLU A 40 -8.43 2.08 -6.72
N LEU A 41 -8.64 1.57 -7.94
CA LEU A 41 -8.10 2.17 -9.17
C LEU A 41 -8.69 3.55 -9.44
N GLY A 42 -9.98 3.75 -9.15
CA GLY A 42 -10.64 5.05 -9.28
C GLY A 42 -10.01 6.11 -8.38
N VAL A 43 -9.72 5.76 -7.12
CA VAL A 43 -9.07 6.66 -6.17
C VAL A 43 -7.62 6.92 -6.56
N ILE A 44 -6.87 5.88 -6.92
CA ILE A 44 -5.47 6.01 -7.37
C ILE A 44 -5.40 6.89 -8.63
N LYS A 45 -6.36 6.78 -9.57
CA LYS A 45 -6.45 7.63 -10.77
C LYS A 45 -6.67 9.11 -10.45
N VAL A 46 -7.48 9.43 -9.45
CA VAL A 46 -7.72 10.82 -9.07
C VAL A 46 -6.46 11.46 -8.47
N LEU A 47 -5.63 10.65 -7.80
CA LEU A 47 -4.43 11.12 -7.11
C LEU A 47 -3.17 11.09 -8.00
N ASN A 48 -3.14 10.25 -9.03
CA ASN A 48 -1.96 10.02 -9.87
C ASN A 48 -2.21 10.21 -11.37
N LYS A 49 -1.13 10.39 -12.13
CA LYS A 49 -1.18 10.46 -13.61
C LYS A 49 -1.65 9.12 -14.20
N PRO A 50 -2.35 9.11 -15.35
CA PRO A 50 -2.91 7.90 -15.97
C PRO A 50 -1.85 6.81 -16.27
N VAL A 51 -0.59 7.20 -16.47
CA VAL A 51 0.55 6.27 -16.65
C VAL A 51 0.73 5.32 -15.45
N THR A 52 0.35 5.74 -14.25
CA THR A 52 0.46 4.94 -13.02
C THR A 52 -0.54 3.77 -13.00
N ILE A 53 -1.70 3.91 -13.66
CA ILE A 53 -2.72 2.86 -13.77
C ILE A 53 -2.24 1.73 -14.67
N LEU A 54 -1.60 2.08 -15.79
CA LEU A 54 -1.03 1.07 -16.70
C LEU A 54 0.06 0.25 -15.99
N ARG A 55 0.88 0.90 -15.15
CA ARG A 55 1.87 0.20 -14.32
C ARG A 55 1.23 -0.67 -13.25
N ALA A 56 0.15 -0.20 -12.60
CA ALA A 56 -0.62 -1.01 -11.66
C ALA A 56 -1.18 -2.26 -12.36
N LEU A 57 -1.80 -2.12 -13.53
CA LEU A 57 -2.34 -3.24 -14.30
C LEU A 57 -1.26 -4.25 -14.71
N VAL A 58 -0.08 -3.78 -15.14
CA VAL A 58 1.10 -4.64 -15.40
C VAL A 58 1.53 -5.38 -14.13
N PHE A 59 1.47 -4.74 -12.97
CA PHE A 59 1.80 -5.36 -11.68
C PHE A 59 0.78 -6.44 -11.27
N ILE A 60 -0.52 -6.21 -11.51
CA ILE A 60 -1.58 -7.22 -11.34
C ILE A 60 -1.29 -8.44 -12.22
N CYS A 61 -1.03 -8.21 -13.52
CA CYS A 61 -0.69 -9.27 -14.47
C CYS A 61 0.56 -10.05 -14.04
N PHE A 62 1.56 -9.37 -13.49
CA PHE A 62 2.76 -10.02 -12.96
C PHE A 62 2.44 -10.97 -11.80
N PHE A 63 1.61 -10.57 -10.82
CA PHE A 63 1.23 -11.44 -9.71
C PHE A 63 0.37 -12.62 -10.14
N VAL A 64 -0.55 -12.41 -11.08
CA VAL A 64 -1.33 -13.50 -11.69
C VAL A 64 -0.40 -14.49 -12.40
N PHE A 65 0.58 -13.98 -13.15
CA PHE A 65 1.58 -14.82 -13.83
C PHE A 65 2.47 -15.57 -12.84
N LEU A 66 2.93 -14.92 -11.76
CA LEU A 66 3.73 -15.53 -10.71
C LEU A 66 2.95 -16.66 -10.01
N SER A 67 1.68 -16.42 -9.69
CA SER A 67 0.80 -17.42 -9.07
C SER A 67 0.58 -18.64 -9.98
N LEU A 68 0.31 -18.41 -11.27
CA LEU A 68 0.20 -19.48 -12.27
C LEU A 68 1.52 -20.25 -12.44
N SER A 69 2.65 -19.55 -12.39
CA SER A 69 3.99 -20.16 -12.49
C SER A 69 4.31 -21.03 -11.28
N MET A 70 4.02 -20.57 -10.06
CA MET A 70 4.15 -21.36 -8.83
C MET A 70 3.27 -22.61 -8.86
N ARG A 71 2.06 -22.50 -9.43
CA ARG A 71 1.18 -23.65 -9.63
C ARG A 71 1.75 -24.67 -10.60
N LEU A 72 2.30 -24.23 -11.73
CA LEU A 72 3.00 -25.11 -12.69
C LEU A 72 4.14 -25.86 -11.99
N ILE A 73 4.98 -25.15 -11.24
CA ILE A 73 6.07 -25.75 -10.44
C ILE A 73 5.51 -26.76 -9.42
N GLY A 74 4.43 -26.43 -8.73
CA GLY A 74 3.79 -27.30 -7.74
C GLY A 74 3.20 -28.59 -8.34
N ILE A 75 2.62 -28.52 -9.54
CA ILE A 75 2.15 -29.70 -10.28
C ILE A 75 3.32 -30.62 -10.62
N PHE A 76 4.44 -30.05 -11.09
CA PHE A 76 5.64 -30.82 -11.42
C PHE A 76 6.32 -31.45 -10.20
N LEU A 77 6.29 -30.80 -9.02
CA LEU A 77 7.01 -31.25 -7.83
C LEU A 77 6.19 -32.12 -6.87
N PHE A 78 4.89 -31.85 -6.71
CA PHE A 78 4.09 -32.44 -5.62
C PHE A 78 2.84 -33.19 -6.09
N ASN A 79 2.62 -33.29 -7.41
CA ASN A 79 1.48 -33.98 -8.02
C ASN A 79 0.12 -33.60 -7.39
N ASN A 80 0.02 -32.37 -6.89
CA ASN A 80 -1.14 -31.87 -6.17
C ASN A 80 -1.80 -30.79 -7.04
N PRO A 81 -2.86 -31.12 -7.79
CA PRO A 81 -3.51 -30.17 -8.67
C PRO A 81 -4.33 -29.19 -7.82
N LEU A 82 -3.68 -28.14 -7.31
CA LEU A 82 -4.39 -26.98 -6.80
C LEU A 82 -5.40 -26.53 -7.87
N ASN A 83 -6.66 -26.36 -7.47
CA ASN A 83 -7.74 -25.96 -8.37
C ASN A 83 -7.38 -24.61 -9.01
N PRO A 84 -7.42 -24.48 -10.35
CA PRO A 84 -7.05 -23.24 -11.04
C PRO A 84 -7.77 -22.01 -10.48
N THR A 85 -9.05 -22.19 -10.14
CA THR A 85 -9.92 -21.12 -9.66
C THR A 85 -9.48 -20.57 -8.29
N THR A 86 -9.10 -21.44 -7.36
CA THR A 86 -8.66 -21.04 -6.02
C THR A 86 -7.30 -20.35 -6.06
N THR A 87 -6.39 -20.79 -6.92
CA THR A 87 -5.06 -20.18 -7.08
C THR A 87 -5.13 -18.77 -7.69
N VAL A 88 -5.98 -18.57 -8.70
CA VAL A 88 -6.21 -17.25 -9.30
C VAL A 88 -6.92 -16.33 -8.30
N TYR A 89 -7.91 -16.85 -7.57
CA TYR A 89 -8.64 -16.10 -6.55
C TYR A 89 -7.72 -15.61 -5.43
N ALA A 90 -6.83 -16.48 -4.92
CA ALA A 90 -5.83 -16.10 -3.92
C ALA A 90 -4.83 -15.06 -4.44
N ALA A 91 -4.42 -15.15 -5.71
CA ALA A 91 -3.54 -14.15 -6.32
C ALA A 91 -4.22 -12.78 -6.43
N LEU A 92 -5.51 -12.75 -6.78
CA LEU A 92 -6.29 -11.51 -6.84
C LEU A 92 -6.47 -10.89 -5.45
N LEU A 93 -6.79 -11.68 -4.42
CA LEU A 93 -6.86 -11.18 -3.04
C LEU A 93 -5.56 -10.51 -2.60
N LEU A 94 -4.43 -11.09 -2.97
CA LEU A 94 -3.12 -10.53 -2.67
C LEU A 94 -2.87 -9.22 -3.44
N VAL A 95 -3.28 -9.16 -4.71
CA VAL A 95 -3.24 -7.93 -5.52
C VAL A 95 -4.09 -6.82 -4.91
N GLU A 96 -5.35 -7.11 -4.55
CA GLU A 96 -6.24 -6.15 -3.90
C GLU A 96 -5.66 -5.69 -2.57
N ALA A 97 -5.08 -6.59 -1.76
CA ALA A 97 -4.40 -6.20 -0.53
C ALA A 97 -3.24 -5.22 -0.78
N PHE A 98 -2.44 -5.44 -1.83
CA PHE A 98 -1.36 -4.51 -2.21
C PHE A 98 -1.89 -3.16 -2.70
N LEU A 99 -2.97 -3.15 -3.48
CA LEU A 99 -3.61 -1.93 -3.95
C LEU A 99 -4.24 -1.15 -2.79
N GLY A 100 -4.90 -1.82 -1.85
CA GLY A 100 -5.43 -1.23 -0.63
C GLY A 100 -4.35 -0.62 0.27
N ILE A 101 -3.22 -1.31 0.44
CA ILE A 101 -2.03 -0.75 1.13
C ILE A 101 -1.51 0.49 0.40
N THR A 102 -1.42 0.43 -0.93
CA THR A 102 -0.95 1.56 -1.75
C THR A 102 -1.87 2.76 -1.61
N MET A 103 -3.18 2.52 -1.62
CA MET A 103 -4.21 3.55 -1.43
C MET A 103 -4.13 4.17 -0.03
N LEU A 104 -3.92 3.37 1.02
CA LEU A 104 -3.69 3.85 2.39
C LEU A 104 -2.50 4.82 2.44
N LEU A 105 -1.35 4.40 1.88
CA LEU A 105 -0.13 5.21 1.88
C LEU A 105 -0.25 6.50 1.04
N GLN A 106 -1.11 6.51 0.03
CA GLN A 106 -1.37 7.71 -0.79
C GLN A 106 -2.37 8.68 -0.17
N LEU A 107 -3.36 8.17 0.56
CA LEU A 107 -4.44 8.99 1.13
C LEU A 107 -4.09 9.61 2.48
N ILE A 108 -3.27 8.92 3.28
CA ILE A 108 -2.92 9.31 4.64
C ILE A 108 -1.50 9.87 4.64
N SER A 109 -1.34 11.14 5.03
CA SER A 109 -0.02 11.73 5.11
C SER A 109 0.80 11.15 6.27
N PRO A 110 2.15 11.20 6.22
CA PRO A 110 2.98 10.80 7.36
C PRO A 110 2.61 11.52 8.66
N SER A 111 2.24 12.81 8.61
CA SER A 111 1.79 13.58 9.78
C SER A 111 0.48 13.06 10.37
N GLU A 112 -0.46 12.61 9.53
CA GLU A 112 -1.72 12.01 9.96
C GLU A 112 -1.50 10.62 10.59
N LEU A 113 -0.53 9.85 10.08
CA LEU A 113 -0.11 8.59 10.70
C LEU A 113 0.48 8.82 12.10
N VAL A 114 1.31 9.85 12.31
CA VAL A 114 1.80 10.21 13.66
C VAL A 114 0.64 10.55 14.59
N TRP A 115 -0.32 11.34 14.09
CA TRP A 115 -1.48 11.70 14.88
C TRP A 115 -2.29 10.47 15.29
N LEU A 116 -2.52 9.52 14.37
CA LEU A 116 -3.19 8.25 14.67
C LEU A 116 -2.40 7.43 15.70
N ALA A 117 -1.09 7.27 15.52
CA ALA A 117 -0.23 6.56 16.46
C ALA A 117 -0.24 7.21 17.85
N SER A 118 -0.31 8.55 17.92
CA SER A 118 -0.42 9.28 19.19
C SER A 118 -1.72 8.99 19.94
N LYS A 119 -2.83 8.69 19.24
CA LYS A 119 -4.10 8.32 19.85
C LYS A 119 -4.11 6.93 20.46
N VAL A 120 -3.22 6.04 19.99
CA VAL A 120 -3.05 4.67 20.50
C VAL A 120 -1.96 4.60 21.60
N GLY A 121 -1.31 5.73 21.93
CA GLY A 121 -0.26 5.80 22.94
C GLY A 121 1.16 5.61 22.39
N PHE A 122 1.33 5.40 21.07
CA PHE A 122 2.62 5.18 20.42
C PHE A 122 3.16 6.48 19.78
N LYS A 123 3.17 7.58 20.54
CA LYS A 123 3.52 8.92 20.00
C LYS A 123 4.95 8.99 19.47
N GLU A 124 5.93 8.41 20.19
CA GLU A 124 7.34 8.43 19.77
C GLU A 124 7.60 7.54 18.56
N ALA A 125 7.09 6.30 18.58
CA ALA A 125 7.20 5.39 17.45
C ALA A 125 6.55 5.97 16.18
N GLY A 126 5.39 6.63 16.32
CA GLY A 126 4.74 7.32 15.21
C GLY A 126 5.59 8.44 14.62
N ARG A 127 6.23 9.27 15.47
CA ARG A 127 7.11 10.36 15.03
C ARG A 127 8.34 9.83 14.29
N VAL A 128 8.98 8.78 14.81
CA VAL A 128 10.11 8.10 14.14
C VAL A 128 9.67 7.51 12.80
N LEU A 129 8.52 6.84 12.76
CA LEU A 129 7.97 6.27 11.52
C LEU A 129 7.73 7.34 10.45
N ALA A 130 7.13 8.48 10.82
CA ALA A 130 6.91 9.57 9.87
C ALA A 130 8.22 10.15 9.35
N LEU A 131 9.22 10.29 10.22
CA LEU A 131 10.55 10.74 9.83
C LEU A 131 11.18 9.78 8.82
N VAL A 132 11.14 8.47 9.09
CA VAL A 132 11.61 7.44 8.15
C VAL A 132 10.85 7.51 6.81
N LEU A 133 9.52 7.63 6.85
CA LEU A 133 8.70 7.71 5.64
C LEU A 133 9.02 8.95 4.80
N THR A 134 9.27 10.11 5.42
CA THR A 134 9.65 11.33 4.69
C THR A 134 11.02 11.25 4.05
N HIS A 135 11.94 10.43 4.60
CA HIS A 135 13.30 10.30 4.08
C HIS A 135 13.49 9.09 3.15
N LEU A 136 12.52 8.19 3.06
CA LEU A 136 12.58 7.00 2.22
C LEU A 136 12.89 7.34 0.75
N SER A 137 12.28 8.39 0.21
CA SER A 137 12.53 8.84 -1.17
C SER A 137 13.98 9.30 -1.37
N SER A 138 14.55 10.02 -0.42
CA SER A 138 15.93 10.51 -0.49
C SER A 138 16.93 9.37 -0.44
N ILE A 139 16.69 8.38 0.43
CA ILE A 139 17.52 7.16 0.53
C ILE A 139 17.45 6.35 -0.76
N LEU A 140 16.27 6.20 -1.36
CA LEU A 140 16.10 5.50 -2.64
C LEU A 140 16.81 6.21 -3.79
N LEU A 141 16.76 7.54 -3.81
CA LEU A 141 17.46 8.34 -4.82
C LEU A 141 18.97 8.17 -4.68
N ALA A 142 19.52 8.34 -3.48
CA ALA A 142 20.93 8.10 -3.19
C ALA A 142 21.36 6.68 -3.57
N TYR A 143 20.54 5.66 -3.26
CA TYR A 143 20.79 4.29 -3.69
C TYR A 143 20.85 4.16 -5.22
N SER A 144 19.92 4.79 -5.93
CA SER A 144 19.87 4.71 -7.40
C SER A 144 21.13 5.32 -8.05
N GLU A 145 21.62 6.44 -7.52
CA GLU A 145 22.84 7.09 -7.98
C GLU A 145 24.07 6.20 -7.73
N VAL A 146 24.20 5.67 -6.51
CA VAL A 146 25.29 4.75 -6.15
C VAL A 146 25.26 3.50 -7.01
N TYR A 147 24.06 2.94 -7.24
CA TYR A 147 23.88 1.75 -8.07
C TYR A 147 24.34 1.98 -9.51
N VAL A 148 24.02 3.14 -10.10
CA VAL A 148 24.50 3.52 -11.44
C VAL A 148 26.01 3.58 -11.48
N VAL A 149 26.65 4.22 -10.49
CA VAL A 149 28.11 4.33 -10.40
C VAL A 149 28.78 2.96 -10.29
N VAL A 150 28.25 2.07 -9.43
CA VAL A 150 28.76 0.70 -9.27
C VAL A 150 28.62 -0.11 -10.56
N LYS A 151 27.48 0.05 -11.27
CA LYS A 151 27.21 -0.62 -12.55
C LYS A 151 28.14 -0.12 -13.65
N LEU A 152 28.39 1.19 -13.73
CA LEU A 152 29.35 1.78 -14.68
C LEU A 152 30.78 1.27 -14.44
N LYS A 153 31.15 1.03 -13.18
CA LYS A 153 32.44 0.42 -12.80
C LYS A 153 32.49 -1.11 -12.97
N LYS A 154 31.46 -1.75 -13.58
CA LYS A 154 31.34 -3.22 -13.75
C LYS A 154 31.60 -4.02 -12.46
N THR A 155 31.26 -3.42 -11.33
CA THR A 155 31.54 -3.97 -10.01
C THR A 155 30.29 -4.70 -9.48
N ARG A 156 30.44 -5.60 -8.49
CA ARG A 156 29.31 -6.32 -7.88
C ARG A 156 28.30 -5.33 -7.29
N SER A 157 27.04 -5.44 -7.68
CA SER A 157 25.94 -4.57 -7.24
C SER A 157 25.77 -4.50 -5.71
N ILE A 158 26.14 -5.57 -4.99
CA ILE A 158 26.08 -5.62 -3.54
C ILE A 158 26.99 -4.57 -2.86
N LEU A 159 28.03 -4.10 -3.56
CA LEU A 159 28.93 -3.06 -3.05
C LEU A 159 28.27 -1.68 -2.99
N ALA A 160 27.10 -1.50 -3.63
CA ALA A 160 26.29 -0.29 -3.50
C ALA A 160 25.68 -0.12 -2.09
N LEU A 161 25.57 -1.21 -1.30
CA LEU A 161 25.05 -1.16 0.06
C LEU A 161 25.98 -0.44 1.03
N LYS A 162 27.31 -0.54 0.84
CA LYS A 162 28.27 0.04 1.79
C LYS A 162 28.22 1.59 1.79
N PRO A 163 28.25 2.29 0.63
CA PRO A 163 28.05 3.74 0.60
C PRO A 163 26.68 4.15 1.13
N LEU A 164 25.63 3.35 0.85
CA LEU A 164 24.29 3.62 1.35
C LEU A 164 24.25 3.58 2.88
N LEU A 165 24.86 2.56 3.49
CA LEU A 165 24.94 2.42 4.94
C LEU A 165 25.66 3.62 5.58
N VAL A 166 26.80 4.02 5.04
CA VAL A 166 27.56 5.19 5.51
C VAL A 166 26.70 6.45 5.41
N TYR A 167 26.05 6.67 4.27
CA TYR A 167 25.14 7.80 4.06
C TYR A 167 24.00 7.80 5.10
N THR A 168 23.34 6.67 5.34
CA THR A 168 22.28 6.60 6.36
C THR A 168 22.77 6.83 7.78
N ILE A 169 24.00 6.43 8.13
CA ILE A 169 24.57 6.67 9.46
C ILE A 169 24.87 8.16 9.65
N GLU A 170 25.56 8.78 8.69
CA GLU A 170 25.87 10.22 8.74
C GLU A 170 24.60 11.06 8.77
N TYR A 171 23.63 10.70 7.93
CA TYR A 171 22.33 11.37 7.87
C TYR A 171 21.52 11.18 9.15
N GLY A 172 21.55 9.98 9.74
CA GLY A 172 20.94 9.71 11.05
C GLY A 172 21.55 10.57 12.16
N GLY A 173 22.85 10.81 12.11
CA GLY A 173 23.55 11.73 13.02
C GLY A 173 23.03 13.17 12.89
N GLN A 174 22.93 13.69 11.66
CA GLN A 174 22.41 15.03 11.38
C GLN A 174 20.95 15.18 11.82
N ILE A 175 20.11 14.17 11.60
CA ILE A 175 18.72 14.17 12.08
C ILE A 175 18.69 14.17 13.60
N ASN A 176 19.50 13.36 14.27
CA ASN A 176 19.53 13.30 15.73
C ASN A 176 19.95 14.65 16.34
N GLU A 177 20.94 15.31 15.74
CA GLU A 177 21.34 16.66 16.10
C GLU A 177 20.19 17.67 15.90
N ALA A 178 19.48 17.60 14.77
CA ALA A 178 18.31 18.44 14.52
C ALA A 178 17.18 18.18 15.53
N ILE A 179 16.93 16.92 15.90
CA ILE A 179 15.94 16.56 16.92
C ILE A 179 16.37 17.10 18.29
N HIS A 180 17.66 17.04 18.62
CA HIS A 180 18.18 17.60 19.86
C HIS A 180 18.02 19.13 19.90
N LEU A 181 18.24 19.82 18.78
CA LEU A 181 18.16 21.28 18.69
C LEU A 181 16.72 21.81 18.66
N TYR A 182 15.82 21.15 17.94
CA TYR A 182 14.47 21.66 17.63
C TYR A 182 13.33 20.82 18.25
N GLY A 183 13.65 19.69 18.87
CA GLY A 183 12.66 18.72 19.35
C GLY A 183 12.01 17.92 18.22
N LEU A 184 11.25 16.89 18.59
CA LEU A 184 10.46 16.13 17.61
C LEU A 184 9.25 16.97 17.17
N PRO A 185 9.07 17.25 15.86
CA PRO A 185 7.96 18.05 15.38
C PRO A 185 6.62 17.39 15.75
N ASP A 186 5.72 18.18 16.34
CA ASP A 186 4.34 17.74 16.56
C ASP A 186 3.57 17.76 15.23
N PRO A 187 2.78 16.71 14.93
CA PRO A 187 2.02 16.67 13.69
C PRO A 187 0.94 17.76 13.69
N VAL A 188 1.11 18.77 12.84
CA VAL A 188 0.07 19.76 12.58
C VAL A 188 -0.94 19.13 11.61
N LEU A 189 -2.12 18.79 12.13
CA LEU A 189 -3.23 18.36 11.27
C LEU A 189 -3.75 19.56 10.47
N GLY A 190 -3.79 19.42 9.15
CA GLY A 190 -4.50 20.36 8.31
C GLY A 190 -5.99 20.34 8.64
N LYS A 191 -6.55 21.49 9.04
CA LYS A 191 -8.00 21.64 9.25
C LYS A 191 -8.69 21.60 7.89
N THR A 192 -9.10 20.42 7.45
CA THR A 192 -9.94 20.24 6.25
C THR A 192 -11.41 20.29 6.65
N LYS A 193 -12.17 21.21 6.04
CA LYS A 193 -13.62 21.27 6.23
C LYS A 193 -14.29 20.14 5.44
N PRO A 194 -15.38 19.54 5.96
CA PRO A 194 -16.16 18.55 5.23
C PRO A 194 -16.78 19.20 3.98
N GLY A 195 -16.66 18.51 2.85
CA GLY A 195 -17.22 18.96 1.56
C GLY A 195 -17.94 17.85 0.82
N GLU A 196 -18.52 18.14 -0.34
CA GLU A 196 -19.34 17.20 -1.14
C GLU A 196 -18.61 15.88 -1.47
N ARG A 197 -17.30 15.93 -1.67
CA ARG A 197 -16.46 14.74 -1.89
C ARG A 197 -16.46 13.77 -0.71
N ASP A 198 -16.61 14.26 0.52
CA ASP A 198 -16.70 13.40 1.71
C ASP A 198 -17.99 12.60 1.74
N LEU A 199 -19.10 13.20 1.29
CA LEU A 199 -20.40 12.55 1.24
C LEU A 199 -20.42 11.44 0.20
N LEU A 200 -19.84 11.70 -0.99
CA LEU A 200 -19.63 10.68 -2.02
C LEU A 200 -18.81 9.50 -1.50
N VAL A 201 -17.71 9.78 -0.80
CA VAL A 201 -16.84 8.73 -0.27
C VAL A 201 -17.52 7.91 0.82
N ILE A 202 -18.22 8.55 1.75
CA ILE A 202 -19.00 7.85 2.76
C ILE A 202 -20.04 6.93 2.10
N SER A 203 -20.75 7.43 1.07
CA SER A 203 -21.74 6.63 0.34
C SER A 203 -21.12 5.44 -0.39
N MET A 204 -19.96 5.63 -1.04
CA MET A 204 -19.22 4.56 -1.73
C MET A 204 -18.75 3.49 -0.74
N SER A 205 -18.20 3.89 0.40
CA SER A 205 -17.76 2.97 1.44
C SER A 205 -18.89 2.15 2.04
N LEU A 206 -20.03 2.78 2.33
CA LEU A 206 -21.23 2.09 2.79
C LEU A 206 -21.74 1.11 1.74
N ALA A 207 -21.79 1.53 0.47
CA ALA A 207 -22.20 0.66 -0.63
C ALA A 207 -21.26 -0.54 -0.78
N LEU A 208 -19.95 -0.36 -0.66
CA LEU A 208 -18.95 -1.44 -0.74
C LEU A 208 -19.14 -2.48 0.39
N ILE A 209 -19.42 -2.03 1.60
CA ILE A 209 -19.67 -2.95 2.73
C ILE A 209 -21.00 -3.68 2.54
N LEU A 210 -22.07 -2.95 2.21
CA LEU A 210 -23.41 -3.53 1.99
C LEU A 210 -23.41 -4.55 0.86
N THR A 211 -22.77 -4.25 -0.27
CA THR A 211 -22.64 -5.18 -1.39
C THR A 211 -21.87 -6.43 -1.01
N GLY A 212 -20.80 -6.31 -0.22
CA GLY A 212 -20.03 -7.45 0.29
C GLY A 212 -20.88 -8.37 1.15
N ILE A 213 -21.61 -7.80 2.11
CA ILE A 213 -22.51 -8.56 2.98
C ILE A 213 -23.61 -9.24 2.15
N LEU A 214 -24.29 -8.52 1.26
CA LEU A 214 -25.42 -9.06 0.49
C LEU A 214 -25.00 -10.15 -0.51
N LEU A 215 -23.82 -10.02 -1.13
CA LEU A 215 -23.34 -10.96 -2.14
C LEU A 215 -22.67 -12.20 -1.53
N LEU A 216 -22.07 -12.08 -0.34
CA LEU A 216 -21.23 -13.14 0.26
C LEU A 216 -21.80 -13.76 1.54
N SER A 217 -22.92 -13.28 2.08
CA SER A 217 -23.58 -13.88 3.25
C SER A 217 -24.40 -15.14 2.95
N ARG A 218 -24.01 -15.95 1.96
CA ARG A 218 -24.73 -17.17 1.57
C ARG A 218 -23.89 -18.42 1.77
#